data_AF-A0A9W7C0T3-F1
#
_entry.id   AF-A0A9W7C0T3-F1
#
_cell.length_a   1.000
_cell.length_b   1.000
_cell.length_c   1.000
_cell.angle_alpha   90.00
_cell.angle_beta   90.00
_cell.angle_gamma   90.00
#
_symmetry.space_group_name_H-M   'P 1'
#
loop_
_entity.id
_entity.type
_entity.pdbx_description
1 polymer ?
#
loop_
_entity_poly.entity_id
_entity_poly.type
_entity_poly.pdbx_seq_one_letter_code
_entity_poly.pdbx_strand_id
1 'polypeptide(L)'
;MLTYDWDTSPAKRVSEPQFYGFIPDKALPRAVCFLSMMSLTFAHVLLLTSACALLALTNPNWLLLFLGVDMGIFYLYKIVRGDFFYWLNLAGFLRFITAILSRFGGKFMANFTMIMQGRHPQEMDGLSFAISVLTSVVGSFLSVYAYSNYYDEDEKIDGETLQTTLGSLVSIWFVSAVTFALVIKREYLHTFYSMETASAYNRKNFLHHKEDQDDKKKGVLSLHPDVYKAWGEELIKPWTIKNWNRWEEEKPAWFTDKWIEAVPNEYIPFEWRVKYKKTKGRVDDSQLQRRRGSISVRELVGGKGER
;
A
#
# COMPACT_ATOMS: atom_id res chain seq x y z
N MET A 1 -18.30 1.22 -4.09
CA MET A 1 -17.07 2.02 -3.88
C MET A 1 -16.05 1.08 -3.26
N LEU A 2 -14.93 0.79 -3.93
CA LEU A 2 -13.99 -0.24 -3.48
C LEU A 2 -13.59 -0.12 -1.99
N THR A 3 -13.23 1.09 -1.54
CA THR A 3 -12.85 1.33 -0.14
C THR A 3 -13.97 0.99 0.84
N TYR A 4 -15.23 1.31 0.48
CA TYR A 4 -16.38 1.02 1.34
C TYR A 4 -16.61 -0.49 1.47
N ASP A 5 -16.51 -1.22 0.36
CA ASP A 5 -16.73 -2.67 0.33
C ASP A 5 -15.64 -3.41 1.12
N TRP A 6 -14.39 -2.95 1.02
CA TRP A 6 -13.28 -3.51 1.78
C TRP A 6 -13.35 -3.14 3.26
N ASP A 7 -13.65 -1.88 3.58
CA ASP A 7 -13.76 -1.44 4.97
C ASP A 7 -14.91 -2.13 5.70
N THR A 8 -16.01 -2.45 5.03
CA THR A 8 -17.15 -3.14 5.64
C THR A 8 -17.03 -4.68 5.64
N SER A 9 -16.02 -5.24 4.98
CA SER A 9 -15.80 -6.68 4.91
C SER A 9 -15.28 -7.22 6.25
N PRO A 10 -15.96 -8.20 6.89
CA PRO A 10 -15.47 -8.83 8.11
C PRO A 10 -14.08 -9.45 7.95
N ALA A 11 -13.82 -10.08 6.79
CA ALA A 11 -12.53 -10.71 6.53
C ALA A 11 -11.38 -9.70 6.50
N LYS A 12 -11.61 -8.52 5.91
CA LYS A 12 -10.61 -7.44 5.85
C LYS A 12 -10.40 -6.78 7.21
N ARG A 13 -11.48 -6.50 7.96
CA ARG A 13 -11.40 -5.97 9.33
C ARG A 13 -10.60 -6.89 10.27
N VAL A 14 -10.72 -8.22 10.12
CA VAL A 14 -9.92 -9.17 10.91
C VAL A 14 -8.47 -9.23 10.44
N SER A 15 -8.24 -9.14 9.12
CA SER A 15 -6.90 -9.24 8.54
C SER A 15 -6.05 -8.00 8.82
N GLU A 16 -6.65 -6.82 8.80
CA GLU A 16 -5.97 -5.51 8.86
C GLU A 16 -6.78 -4.51 9.72
N PRO A 17 -7.00 -4.81 11.02
CA PRO A 17 -7.92 -4.07 11.90
C PRO A 17 -7.50 -2.64 12.20
N GLN A 18 -6.25 -2.28 11.88
CA GLN A 18 -5.76 -0.92 12.10
C GLN A 18 -6.08 0.02 10.95
N PHE A 19 -6.49 -0.53 9.82
CA PHE A 19 -6.80 0.23 8.61
C PHE A 19 -8.26 0.13 8.20
N TYR A 20 -8.85 -1.06 8.30
CA TYR A 20 -10.27 -1.29 8.03
C TYR A 20 -11.09 -1.31 9.31
N GLY A 21 -12.24 -0.65 9.29
CA GLY A 21 -13.16 -0.48 10.39
C GLY A 21 -13.65 0.96 10.57
N PHE A 22 -13.23 1.92 9.73
CA PHE A 22 -13.51 3.33 9.94
C PHE A 22 -14.96 3.72 9.67
N ILE A 23 -15.71 2.90 8.91
CA ILE A 23 -17.12 3.12 8.64
C ILE A 23 -17.95 2.75 9.89
N PRO A 24 -18.83 3.65 10.36
CA PRO A 24 -19.73 3.37 11.48
C PRO A 24 -20.65 2.17 11.25
N ASP A 25 -21.02 1.49 12.33
CA ASP A 25 -21.88 0.30 12.24
C ASP A 25 -23.38 0.66 12.26
N LYS A 26 -23.75 1.83 12.79
CA LYS A 26 -25.14 2.32 12.83
C LYS A 26 -25.61 2.70 11.42
N ALA A 27 -26.85 2.34 11.07
CA ALA A 27 -27.42 2.51 9.73
C ALA A 27 -27.32 3.94 9.18
N LEU A 28 -27.76 4.94 9.95
CA LEU A 28 -27.76 6.34 9.50
C LEU A 28 -26.32 6.89 9.31
N PRO A 29 -25.42 6.87 10.31
CA PRO A 29 -24.03 7.28 10.12
C PRO A 29 -23.31 6.52 8.99
N ARG A 30 -23.61 5.23 8.82
CA ARG A 30 -23.06 4.43 7.71
C ARG A 30 -23.49 4.94 6.33
N ALA A 31 -24.78 5.25 6.17
CA ALA A 31 -25.31 5.82 4.94
C ALA A 31 -24.73 7.22 4.67
N VAL A 32 -24.63 8.07 5.69
CA VAL A 32 -24.00 9.40 5.56
C VAL A 32 -22.52 9.28 5.20
N CYS A 33 -21.80 8.31 5.77
CA CYS A 33 -20.41 8.02 5.40
C CYS A 33 -20.29 7.64 3.92
N PHE A 34 -21.14 6.72 3.44
CA PHE A 34 -21.17 6.33 2.05
C PHE A 34 -21.47 7.51 1.11
N LEU A 35 -22.52 8.28 1.40
CA LEU A 35 -22.91 9.43 0.58
C LEU A 35 -21.85 10.52 0.58
N SER A 36 -21.22 10.81 1.73
CA SER A 36 -20.12 11.77 1.79
C SER A 36 -18.89 11.31 1.01
N MET A 37 -18.52 10.03 1.07
CA MET A 37 -17.44 9.47 0.22
C MET A 37 -17.76 9.58 -1.27
N MET A 38 -19.00 9.28 -1.67
CA MET A 38 -19.47 9.41 -3.06
C MET A 38 -19.43 10.87 -3.54
N SER A 39 -20.00 11.80 -2.78
CA SER A 39 -20.00 13.22 -3.12
C SER A 39 -18.59 13.81 -3.17
N LEU A 40 -17.72 13.39 -2.24
CA LEU A 40 -16.32 13.84 -2.19
C LEU A 40 -15.54 13.36 -3.42
N THR A 41 -15.69 12.08 -3.81
CA THR A 41 -15.03 11.53 -5.00
C THR A 41 -15.59 12.13 -6.30
N PHE A 42 -16.90 12.33 -6.39
CA PHE A 42 -17.55 13.02 -7.50
C PHE A 42 -16.99 14.43 -7.70
N ALA A 43 -16.99 15.26 -6.65
CA ALA A 43 -16.48 16.62 -6.75
C ALA A 43 -14.98 16.65 -7.08
N HIS A 44 -14.19 15.73 -6.50
CA HIS A 44 -12.74 15.66 -6.76
C HIS A 44 -12.41 15.29 -8.20
N VAL A 45 -13.10 14.29 -8.77
CA VAL A 45 -12.93 13.89 -10.18
C VAL A 45 -13.21 15.07 -11.09
N LEU A 46 -14.31 15.80 -10.86
CA LEU A 46 -14.66 16.97 -11.67
C LEU A 46 -13.64 18.10 -11.54
N LEU A 47 -13.14 18.38 -10.34
CA LEU A 47 -12.10 19.39 -10.12
C LEU A 47 -10.83 19.06 -10.90
N LEU A 48 -10.32 17.83 -10.78
CA LEU A 48 -9.05 17.49 -11.43
C LEU A 48 -9.18 17.32 -12.94
N THR A 49 -10.29 16.76 -13.43
CA THR A 49 -10.54 16.65 -14.88
C THR A 49 -10.72 18.02 -15.52
N SER A 50 -11.43 18.94 -14.87
CA SER A 50 -11.52 20.34 -15.31
C SER A 50 -10.14 21.00 -15.32
N ALA A 51 -9.32 20.78 -14.28
CA ALA A 51 -7.97 21.31 -14.23
C ALA A 51 -7.09 20.81 -15.38
N CYS A 52 -7.17 19.52 -15.68
CA CYS A 52 -6.44 18.93 -16.80
C CYS A 52 -6.91 19.49 -18.14
N ALA A 53 -8.23 19.63 -18.33
CA ALA A 53 -8.80 20.19 -19.55
C ALA A 53 -8.37 21.66 -19.77
N LEU A 54 -8.48 22.50 -18.73
CA LEU A 54 -8.07 23.90 -18.79
C LEU A 54 -6.57 24.05 -19.10
N LEU A 55 -5.71 23.25 -18.46
CA LEU A 55 -4.28 23.25 -18.77
C LEU A 55 -4.00 22.74 -20.18
N ALA A 56 -4.71 21.71 -20.66
CA ALA A 56 -4.55 21.20 -22.02
C ALA A 56 -4.90 22.25 -23.07
N LEU A 57 -6.01 22.99 -22.87
CA LEU A 57 -6.44 24.08 -23.74
C LEU A 57 -5.46 25.26 -23.72
N THR A 58 -4.95 25.60 -22.54
CA THR A 58 -4.03 26.74 -22.38
C THR A 58 -2.65 26.43 -22.95
N ASN A 59 -2.04 25.32 -22.51
CA ASN A 59 -0.72 24.88 -22.96
C ASN A 59 -0.51 23.40 -22.58
N PRO A 60 -0.48 22.47 -23.55
CA PRO A 60 -0.24 21.05 -23.27
C PRO A 60 1.05 20.75 -22.48
N ASN A 61 2.09 21.57 -22.64
CA ASN A 61 3.33 21.40 -21.86
C ASN A 61 3.12 21.73 -20.37
N TRP A 62 2.21 22.66 -20.03
CA TRP A 62 1.89 22.95 -18.63
C TRP A 62 1.12 21.81 -17.99
N LEU A 63 0.23 21.14 -18.72
CA LEU A 63 -0.40 19.90 -18.26
C LEU A 63 0.64 18.81 -17.97
N LEU A 64 1.58 18.60 -18.89
CA LEU A 64 2.65 17.62 -18.70
C LEU A 64 3.54 17.95 -17.49
N LEU A 65 3.87 19.22 -17.29
CA LEU A 65 4.61 19.67 -16.11
C LEU A 65 3.81 19.46 -14.83
N PHE A 66 2.52 19.79 -14.81
CA PHE A 66 1.64 19.58 -13.65
C PHE A 66 1.59 18.11 -13.22
N LEU A 67 1.31 17.20 -14.16
CA LEU A 67 1.24 15.76 -13.89
C LEU A 67 2.62 15.15 -13.59
N GLY A 68 3.64 15.57 -14.33
CA GLY A 68 5.01 15.06 -14.21
C GLY A 68 5.67 15.47 -12.90
N VAL A 69 5.51 16.72 -12.46
CA VAL A 69 6.06 17.21 -11.19
C VAL A 69 5.39 16.53 -10.00
N ASP A 70 4.06 16.40 -10.00
CA ASP A 70 3.35 15.68 -8.92
C ASP A 70 3.80 14.22 -8.80
N MET A 71 3.91 13.50 -9.92
CA MET A 71 4.40 12.12 -9.93
C MET A 71 5.87 12.03 -9.53
N GLY A 72 6.71 12.95 -10.02
CA GLY A 72 8.14 13.00 -9.70
C GLY A 72 8.40 13.24 -8.21
N ILE A 73 7.67 14.17 -7.60
CA ILE A 73 7.74 14.43 -6.16
C ILE A 73 7.29 13.19 -5.37
N PHE A 74 6.21 12.53 -5.78
CA PHE A 74 5.73 11.30 -5.13
C PHE A 74 6.76 10.16 -5.19
N TYR A 75 7.41 9.96 -6.35
CA TYR A 75 8.48 8.98 -6.48
C TYR A 75 9.68 9.32 -5.61
N LEU A 76 10.14 10.57 -5.64
CA LEU A 76 11.25 11.01 -4.80
C LEU A 76 10.93 10.78 -3.32
N TYR A 77 9.72 11.13 -2.89
CA TYR A 77 9.23 10.87 -1.54
C TYR A 77 9.33 9.37 -1.18
N LYS A 78 8.83 8.47 -2.03
CA LYS A 78 8.93 7.02 -1.75
C LYS A 78 10.37 6.49 -1.78
N ILE A 79 11.24 7.04 -2.62
CA ILE A 79 12.67 6.66 -2.69
C ILE A 79 13.41 7.09 -1.42
N VAL A 80 13.30 8.36 -1.01
CA VAL A 80 13.96 8.90 0.19
C VAL A 80 13.57 8.11 1.44
N ARG A 81 12.32 7.63 1.48
CA ARG A 81 11.80 6.84 2.60
C ARG A 81 12.15 5.34 2.54
N GLY A 82 12.83 4.89 1.49
CA GLY A 82 13.14 3.47 1.29
C GLY A 82 11.90 2.59 1.04
N ASP A 83 10.79 3.19 0.60
CA ASP A 83 9.47 2.56 0.43
C ASP A 83 9.03 2.54 -1.06
N PHE A 84 9.97 2.74 -1.98
CA PHE A 84 9.68 2.80 -3.41
C PHE A 84 9.20 1.46 -3.97
N PHE A 85 9.91 0.38 -3.64
CA PHE A 85 9.57 -0.94 -4.15
C PHE A 85 8.24 -1.44 -3.58
N TYR A 86 7.40 -1.98 -4.47
CA TYR A 86 6.14 -2.58 -4.10
C TYR A 86 6.35 -3.89 -3.33
N TRP A 87 5.37 -4.32 -2.55
CA TRP A 87 5.50 -5.48 -1.65
C TRP A 87 5.46 -6.84 -2.35
N LEU A 88 5.18 -6.88 -3.65
CA LEU A 88 5.16 -8.11 -4.44
C LEU A 88 6.53 -8.79 -4.45
N ASN A 89 6.56 -10.08 -4.15
CA ASN A 89 7.79 -10.88 -4.13
C ASN A 89 8.26 -11.21 -5.55
N LEU A 90 8.90 -10.23 -6.19
CA LEU A 90 9.51 -10.34 -7.52
C LEU A 90 11.03 -10.14 -7.42
N ALA A 91 11.78 -10.88 -8.24
CA ALA A 91 13.24 -10.80 -8.25
C ALA A 91 13.77 -9.89 -9.36
N GLY A 92 14.95 -9.31 -9.13
CA GLY A 92 15.74 -8.61 -10.15
C GLY A 92 15.03 -7.41 -10.79
N PHE A 93 15.24 -7.24 -12.09
CA PHE A 93 14.74 -6.09 -12.86
C PHE A 93 13.21 -5.99 -12.89
N LEU A 94 12.50 -7.12 -12.85
CA LEU A 94 11.03 -7.12 -12.82
C LEU A 94 10.47 -6.38 -11.61
N ARG A 95 11.13 -6.48 -10.45
CA ARG A 95 10.75 -5.75 -9.24
C ARG A 95 10.76 -4.24 -9.45
N PHE A 96 11.74 -3.73 -10.19
CA PHE A 96 11.87 -2.31 -10.50
C PHE A 96 10.76 -1.83 -11.44
N ILE A 97 10.51 -2.56 -12.53
CA ILE A 97 9.43 -2.24 -13.47
C ILE A 97 8.06 -2.29 -12.79
N THR A 98 7.78 -3.32 -12.01
CA THR A 98 6.53 -3.44 -11.27
C THR A 98 6.36 -2.30 -10.28
N ALA A 99 7.42 -1.88 -9.58
CA ALA A 99 7.34 -0.73 -8.68
C ALA A 99 6.97 0.55 -9.43
N ILE A 100 7.60 0.86 -10.57
CA ILE A 100 7.24 2.05 -11.37
C ILE A 100 5.76 1.99 -11.77
N LEU A 101 5.34 0.89 -12.41
CA LEU A 101 3.98 0.77 -12.94
C LEU A 101 2.91 0.76 -11.85
N SER A 102 3.12 0.03 -10.75
CA SER A 102 2.15 -0.02 -9.65
C SER A 102 2.06 1.31 -8.91
N ARG A 103 3.19 1.98 -8.68
CA ARG A 103 3.22 3.31 -8.05
C ARG A 103 2.57 4.35 -8.95
N PHE A 104 2.85 4.32 -10.26
CA PHE A 104 2.18 5.17 -11.23
C PHE A 104 0.67 4.94 -11.23
N GLY A 105 0.24 3.69 -11.43
CA GLY A 105 -1.18 3.34 -11.49
C GLY A 105 -1.92 3.69 -10.21
N GLY A 106 -1.37 3.33 -9.05
CA GLY A 106 -1.97 3.63 -7.74
C GLY A 106 -2.09 5.14 -7.48
N LYS A 107 -1.01 5.90 -7.70
CA LYS A 107 -1.00 7.37 -7.54
C LYS A 107 -1.92 8.05 -8.54
N PHE A 108 -1.89 7.63 -9.81
CA PHE A 108 -2.76 8.16 -10.86
C PHE A 108 -4.23 7.94 -10.51
N MET A 109 -4.61 6.71 -10.14
CA MET A 109 -5.97 6.41 -9.69
C MET A 109 -6.36 7.24 -8.46
N ALA A 110 -5.47 7.35 -7.47
CA ALA A 110 -5.73 8.13 -6.26
C ALA A 110 -5.92 9.62 -6.57
N ASN A 111 -5.13 10.21 -7.47
CA ASN A 111 -5.29 11.60 -7.86
C ASN A 111 -6.64 11.85 -8.54
N PHE A 112 -7.00 11.05 -9.54
CA PHE A 112 -8.22 11.30 -10.32
C PHE A 112 -9.48 10.94 -9.57
N THR A 113 -9.49 9.78 -8.91
CA THR A 113 -10.72 9.24 -8.30
C THR A 113 -10.84 9.58 -6.82
N MET A 114 -9.76 10.06 -6.20
CA MET A 114 -9.66 10.22 -4.74
C MET A 114 -10.03 8.92 -3.99
N ILE A 115 -9.70 7.77 -4.57
CA ILE A 115 -9.96 6.47 -3.96
C ILE A 115 -9.22 6.39 -2.62
N MET A 116 -9.97 6.48 -1.52
CA MET A 116 -9.43 6.51 -0.15
C MET A 116 -8.61 5.27 0.22
N GLN A 117 -8.69 4.20 -0.58
CA GLN A 117 -7.81 3.04 -0.44
C GLN A 117 -6.34 3.40 -0.66
N GLY A 118 -6.05 4.42 -1.49
CA GLY A 118 -4.70 4.90 -1.76
C GLY A 118 -3.95 5.37 -0.51
N ARG A 119 -4.66 5.76 0.56
CA ARG A 119 -4.08 6.14 1.85
C ARG A 119 -3.38 4.98 2.60
N HIS A 120 -3.54 3.74 2.12
CA HIS A 120 -2.90 2.57 2.72
C HIS A 120 -1.37 2.76 2.76
N PRO A 121 -0.68 2.43 3.87
CA PRO A 121 0.78 2.57 3.98
C PRO A 121 1.56 1.82 2.90
N GLN A 122 1.02 0.69 2.42
CA GLN A 122 1.65 -0.01 1.32
C GLN A 122 1.53 0.75 -0.01
N GLU A 123 0.47 1.55 -0.20
CA GLU A 123 0.25 2.39 -1.37
C GLU A 123 0.92 3.76 -1.18
N MET A 124 0.15 4.83 -0.95
CA MET A 124 0.69 6.16 -0.83
C MET A 124 1.07 6.52 0.60
N ASP A 125 0.53 5.85 1.62
CA ASP A 125 0.42 6.34 3.01
C ASP A 125 -0.57 7.50 3.17
N GLY A 126 -0.98 7.75 4.42
CA GLY A 126 -2.04 8.68 4.76
C GLY A 126 -1.69 10.11 4.41
N LEU A 127 -0.50 10.54 4.82
CA LEU A 127 -0.08 11.93 4.63
C LEU A 127 0.11 12.25 3.15
N SER A 128 0.82 11.41 2.40
CA SER A 128 1.07 11.73 0.99
C SER A 128 -0.22 11.67 0.17
N PHE A 129 -1.17 10.80 0.54
CA PHE A 129 -2.53 10.84 0.00
C PHE A 129 -3.22 12.17 0.29
N ALA A 130 -3.23 12.64 1.55
CA ALA A 130 -3.85 13.91 1.91
C ALA A 130 -3.22 15.11 1.18
N ILE A 131 -1.89 15.16 1.09
CA ILE A 131 -1.16 16.19 0.32
C ILE A 131 -1.58 16.15 -1.14
N SER A 132 -1.67 14.96 -1.74
CA SER A 132 -2.07 14.81 -3.14
C SER A 132 -3.47 15.36 -3.39
N VAL A 133 -4.41 15.07 -2.50
CA VAL A 133 -5.78 15.59 -2.57
C VAL A 133 -5.80 17.12 -2.47
N LEU A 134 -5.02 17.70 -1.56
CA LEU A 134 -4.91 19.16 -1.43
C LEU A 134 -4.27 19.80 -2.67
N THR A 135 -3.20 19.20 -3.20
CA THR A 135 -2.53 19.67 -4.42
C THR A 135 -3.48 19.64 -5.62
N SER A 136 -4.37 18.64 -5.73
CA SER A 136 -5.41 18.64 -6.78
C SER A 136 -6.39 19.81 -6.64
N VAL A 137 -6.84 20.13 -5.42
CA VAL A 137 -7.73 21.28 -5.18
C VAL A 137 -7.02 22.59 -5.54
N VAL A 138 -5.80 22.80 -5.06
CA VAL A 138 -5.01 24.00 -5.39
C VAL A 138 -4.73 24.08 -6.89
N GLY A 139 -4.35 22.97 -7.51
CA GLY A 139 -4.08 22.86 -8.95
C GLY A 139 -5.29 23.24 -9.80
N SER A 140 -6.51 22.94 -9.34
CA SER A 140 -7.73 23.36 -10.02
C SER A 140 -7.89 24.88 -10.08
N PHE A 141 -7.60 25.62 -9.00
CA PHE A 141 -7.61 27.09 -9.04
C PHE A 141 -6.49 27.66 -9.92
N LEU A 142 -5.28 27.07 -9.84
CA LEU A 142 -4.16 27.49 -10.69
C LEU A 142 -4.45 27.28 -12.18
N SER A 143 -5.17 26.22 -12.54
CA SER A 143 -5.57 25.96 -13.93
C SER A 143 -6.55 27.00 -14.47
N VAL A 144 -7.50 27.46 -13.64
CA VAL A 144 -8.42 28.55 -14.00
C VAL A 144 -7.66 29.85 -14.18
N TYR A 145 -6.77 30.16 -13.23
CA TYR A 145 -5.91 31.34 -13.34
C TYR A 145 -5.08 31.30 -14.64
N ALA A 146 -4.46 30.16 -14.94
CA ALA A 146 -3.70 29.96 -16.16
C ALA A 146 -4.58 30.16 -17.41
N TYR A 147 -5.74 29.53 -17.47
CA TYR A 147 -6.67 29.67 -18.59
C TYR A 147 -7.15 31.11 -18.77
N SER A 148 -7.59 31.78 -17.70
CA SER A 148 -8.10 33.15 -17.78
C SER A 148 -7.05 34.15 -18.26
N ASN A 149 -5.77 33.96 -17.96
CA ASN A 149 -4.72 34.91 -18.32
C ASN A 149 -3.97 34.58 -19.61
N TYR A 150 -3.92 33.31 -20.02
CA TYR A 150 -3.04 32.87 -21.11
C TYR A 150 -3.75 32.19 -22.28
N TYR A 151 -5.04 31.84 -22.15
CA TYR A 151 -5.85 31.38 -23.27
C TYR A 151 -6.55 32.57 -23.93
N ASP A 152 -6.42 32.71 -25.26
CA ASP A 152 -6.84 33.91 -26.02
C ASP A 152 -7.58 33.56 -27.32
N GLU A 153 -8.30 32.43 -27.35
CA GLU A 153 -9.15 32.07 -28.50
C GLU A 153 -10.56 32.66 -28.36
N ASP A 154 -11.24 32.83 -29.50
CA ASP A 154 -12.56 33.49 -29.58
C ASP A 154 -13.67 32.79 -28.76
N GLU A 155 -13.56 31.48 -28.55
CA GLU A 155 -14.51 30.66 -27.78
C GLU A 155 -14.13 30.54 -26.28
N LYS A 156 -13.45 31.54 -25.73
CA LYS A 156 -13.02 31.55 -24.32
C LYS A 156 -14.20 31.53 -23.36
N ILE A 157 -14.17 30.57 -22.43
CA ILE A 157 -15.14 30.51 -21.33
C ILE A 157 -14.89 31.69 -20.40
N ASP A 158 -15.96 32.38 -20.03
CA ASP A 158 -15.92 33.47 -19.07
C ASP A 158 -15.29 33.03 -17.72
N GLY A 159 -14.38 33.87 -17.22
CA GLY A 159 -13.61 33.59 -16.01
C GLY A 159 -14.48 33.53 -14.75
N GLU A 160 -15.52 34.37 -14.67
CA GLU A 160 -16.46 34.35 -13.54
C GLU A 160 -17.26 33.05 -13.51
N THR A 161 -17.70 32.58 -14.69
CA THR A 161 -18.38 31.29 -14.85
C THR A 161 -17.50 30.12 -14.40
N LEU A 162 -16.22 30.11 -14.78
CA LEU A 162 -15.27 29.08 -14.32
C LEU A 162 -15.04 29.14 -12.81
N GLN A 163 -14.81 30.32 -12.25
CA GLN A 163 -14.58 30.49 -10.81
C GLN A 163 -15.80 30.09 -9.98
N THR A 164 -17.00 30.48 -10.40
CA THR A 164 -18.26 30.07 -9.74
C THR A 164 -18.44 28.56 -9.80
N THR A 165 -18.17 27.94 -10.95
CA THR A 165 -18.25 26.49 -11.13
C THR A 165 -17.28 25.76 -10.20
N LEU A 166 -15.99 26.14 -10.20
CA LEU A 166 -15.01 25.54 -9.30
C LEU A 166 -15.34 25.81 -7.83
N GLY A 167 -15.75 27.03 -7.48
CA GLY A 167 -16.15 27.39 -6.13
C GLY A 167 -17.29 26.52 -5.61
N SER A 168 -18.28 26.20 -6.47
CA SER A 168 -19.37 25.29 -6.13
C SER A 168 -18.88 23.85 -5.90
N LEU A 169 -17.99 23.34 -6.75
CA LEU A 169 -17.41 22.01 -6.62
C LEU A 169 -16.54 21.89 -5.35
N VAL A 170 -15.71 22.88 -5.06
CA VAL A 170 -14.90 22.93 -3.84
C VAL A 170 -15.78 23.04 -2.60
N SER A 171 -16.91 23.74 -2.67
CA SER A 171 -17.88 23.81 -1.57
C SER A 171 -18.51 22.44 -1.30
N ILE A 172 -18.95 21.73 -2.35
CA ILE A 172 -19.46 20.35 -2.23
C ILE A 172 -18.38 19.43 -1.66
N TRP A 173 -17.15 19.54 -2.18
CA TRP A 173 -16.00 18.77 -1.70
C TRP A 173 -15.75 19.04 -0.21
N PHE A 174 -15.68 20.30 0.22
CA PHE A 174 -15.39 20.68 1.60
C PHE A 174 -16.50 20.24 2.57
N VAL A 175 -17.77 20.49 2.24
CA VAL A 175 -18.91 20.04 3.05
C VAL A 175 -18.91 18.51 3.17
N SER A 176 -18.61 17.79 2.07
CA SER A 176 -18.51 16.33 2.08
C SER A 176 -17.33 15.84 2.92
N ALA A 177 -16.17 16.51 2.87
CA ALA A 177 -14.97 16.17 3.63
C ALA A 177 -15.19 16.35 5.14
N VAL A 178 -15.80 17.49 5.53
CA VAL A 178 -16.17 17.77 6.92
C VAL A 178 -17.20 16.75 7.41
N THR A 179 -18.25 16.50 6.63
CA THR A 179 -19.27 15.49 6.97
C THR A 179 -18.64 14.11 7.16
N PHE A 180 -17.77 13.70 6.24
CA PHE A 180 -17.04 12.44 6.32
C PHE A 180 -16.20 12.37 7.61
N ALA A 181 -15.38 13.40 7.88
CA ALA A 181 -14.51 13.45 9.06
C ALA A 181 -15.29 13.41 10.39
N LEU A 182 -16.48 14.01 10.44
CA LEU A 182 -17.35 14.00 11.62
C LEU A 182 -18.02 12.63 11.85
N VAL A 183 -18.26 11.87 10.78
CA VAL A 183 -19.02 10.62 10.82
C VAL A 183 -18.13 9.40 11.03
N ILE A 184 -16.91 9.38 10.50
CA ILE A 184 -16.02 8.21 10.64
C ILE A 184 -15.63 7.94 12.09
N LYS A 185 -15.30 6.69 12.39
CA LYS A 185 -14.77 6.31 13.71
C LYS A 185 -13.44 7.01 13.94
N ARG A 186 -13.37 7.84 14.99
CA ARG A 186 -12.22 8.70 15.30
C ARG A 186 -10.90 7.94 15.45
N GLU A 187 -10.97 6.69 15.91
CA GLU A 187 -9.79 5.81 16.05
C GLU A 187 -9.04 5.56 14.73
N TYR A 188 -9.68 5.73 13.57
CA TYR A 188 -9.07 5.57 12.25
C TYR A 188 -8.67 6.89 11.57
N LEU A 189 -8.92 8.06 12.18
CA LEU A 189 -8.51 9.35 11.60
C LEU A 189 -7.00 9.40 11.35
N HIS A 190 -6.22 8.73 12.19
CA HIS A 190 -4.77 8.61 12.03
C HIS A 190 -4.35 8.00 10.69
N THR A 191 -5.21 7.18 10.06
CA THR A 191 -4.91 6.59 8.74
C THR A 191 -4.84 7.62 7.61
N PHE A 192 -5.35 8.85 7.82
CA PHE A 192 -5.32 9.94 6.83
C PHE A 192 -4.14 10.89 6.99
N TYR A 193 -3.35 10.78 8.05
CA TYR A 193 -2.14 11.58 8.25
C TYR A 193 -0.94 10.74 8.71
N SER A 194 -1.09 9.42 8.79
CA SER A 194 -0.01 8.49 9.11
C SER A 194 1.05 8.54 8.02
N MET A 195 2.31 8.67 8.46
CA MET A 195 3.49 8.47 7.64
C MET A 195 4.07 7.06 7.88
N GLU A 196 3.32 6.05 8.25
CA GLU A 196 3.87 4.69 8.40
C GLU A 196 4.36 4.16 7.02
N THR A 197 5.53 3.49 6.99
CA THR A 197 6.00 2.77 5.78
C THR A 197 5.27 1.44 5.63
N ALA A 198 5.32 0.83 4.44
CA ALA A 198 4.79 -0.51 4.23
C ALA A 198 5.39 -1.53 5.23
N SER A 199 6.70 -1.44 5.49
CA SER A 199 7.41 -2.32 6.44
C SER A 199 6.90 -2.13 7.87
N ALA A 200 6.78 -0.89 8.34
CA ALA A 200 6.32 -0.58 9.69
C ALA A 200 4.87 -1.04 9.90
N TYR A 201 4.01 -0.79 8.92
CA TYR A 201 2.62 -1.25 8.94
C TYR A 201 2.51 -2.77 9.01
N ASN A 202 3.26 -3.50 8.17
CA ASN A 202 3.25 -4.97 8.18
C ASN A 202 3.78 -5.55 9.51
N ARG A 203 4.80 -4.93 10.12
CA ARG A 203 5.27 -5.31 11.45
C ARG A 203 4.17 -5.17 12.49
N LYS A 204 3.48 -4.03 12.48
CA LYS A 204 2.40 -3.71 13.42
C LYS A 204 1.20 -4.65 13.25
N ASN A 205 0.88 -5.00 12.01
CA ASN A 205 -0.16 -5.98 11.70
C ASN A 205 0.22 -7.39 12.18
N PHE A 206 1.46 -7.83 11.90
CA PHE A 206 1.96 -9.13 12.37
C PHE A 206 1.93 -9.28 13.89
N LEU A 207 2.28 -8.22 14.62
CA LEU A 207 2.24 -8.19 16.09
C LEU A 207 0.82 -8.12 16.67
N HIS A 208 -0.15 -7.67 15.88
CA HIS A 208 -1.54 -7.56 16.32
C HIS A 208 -2.22 -8.93 16.40
N HIS A 209 -1.91 -9.85 15.49
CA HIS A 209 -2.46 -11.20 15.53
C HIS A 209 -1.84 -12.02 16.66
N LYS A 210 -2.65 -12.88 17.29
CA LYS A 210 -2.21 -13.78 18.36
C LYS A 210 -1.31 -14.91 17.82
N GLU A 211 -0.61 -15.62 18.70
CA GLU A 211 0.27 -16.74 18.30
C GLU A 211 -0.47 -17.92 17.66
N ASP A 212 -1.76 -18.10 17.94
CA ASP A 212 -2.63 -19.15 17.38
C ASP A 212 -3.25 -18.77 16.02
N GLN A 213 -3.12 -17.51 15.60
CA GLN A 213 -3.67 -16.98 14.35
C GLN A 213 -2.67 -17.05 13.19
N ASP A 214 -2.08 -18.23 12.99
CA ASP A 214 -1.05 -18.45 11.97
C ASP A 214 -1.56 -18.17 10.55
N ASP A 215 -2.85 -18.43 10.29
CA ASP A 215 -3.49 -18.18 9.00
C ASP A 215 -3.47 -16.70 8.59
N LYS A 216 -3.48 -15.78 9.58
CA LYS A 216 -3.35 -14.34 9.38
C LYS A 216 -1.90 -13.91 9.26
N LYS A 217 -1.01 -14.47 10.09
CA LYS A 217 0.41 -14.13 10.12
C LYS A 217 1.18 -14.58 8.88
N LYS A 218 0.85 -15.74 8.32
CA LYS A 218 1.56 -16.33 7.17
C LYS A 218 1.69 -15.42 5.95
N GLY A 219 0.77 -14.46 5.80
CA GLY A 219 0.74 -13.54 4.66
C GLY A 219 2.02 -12.71 4.54
N VAL A 220 2.70 -12.45 5.66
CA VAL A 220 3.97 -11.70 5.66
C VAL A 220 5.06 -12.38 4.83
N LEU A 221 5.09 -13.72 4.81
CA LEU A 221 6.10 -14.49 4.09
C LEU A 221 5.85 -14.53 2.58
N SER A 222 4.65 -14.16 2.14
CA SER A 222 4.35 -13.97 0.72
C SER A 222 4.84 -12.62 0.18
N LEU A 223 5.26 -11.70 1.07
CA LEU A 223 5.80 -10.39 0.69
C LEU A 223 7.27 -10.51 0.31
N HIS A 224 7.78 -9.53 -0.45
CA HIS A 224 9.21 -9.46 -0.74
C HIS A 224 10.05 -9.34 0.55
N PRO A 225 11.18 -10.06 0.70
CA PRO A 225 11.98 -10.06 1.93
C PRO A 225 12.39 -8.70 2.47
N ASP A 226 12.67 -7.73 1.59
CA ASP A 226 12.98 -6.34 1.99
C ASP A 226 11.88 -5.68 2.84
N VAL A 227 10.62 -6.08 2.70
CA VAL A 227 9.50 -5.53 3.49
C VAL A 227 9.65 -5.89 4.97
N TYR A 228 10.15 -7.08 5.29
CA TYR A 228 10.32 -7.54 6.67
C TYR A 228 11.78 -7.67 7.11
N LYS A 229 12.75 -7.37 6.24
CA LYS A 229 14.19 -7.52 6.53
C LYS A 229 14.63 -6.89 7.86
N ALA A 230 14.05 -5.75 8.24
CA ALA A 230 14.42 -5.04 9.47
C ALA A 230 13.95 -5.73 10.77
N TRP A 231 12.99 -6.65 10.70
CA TRP A 231 12.36 -7.26 11.88
C TRP A 231 12.08 -8.77 11.73
N GLY A 232 12.42 -9.35 10.58
CA GLY A 232 12.14 -10.75 10.25
C GLY A 232 12.94 -11.74 11.10
N GLU A 233 14.21 -11.42 11.37
CA GLU A 233 15.07 -12.22 12.26
C GLU A 233 14.56 -12.24 13.71
N GLU A 234 14.01 -11.12 14.19
CA GLU A 234 13.51 -10.98 15.57
C GLU A 234 12.12 -11.60 15.75
N LEU A 235 11.22 -11.43 14.77
CA LEU A 235 9.80 -11.77 14.94
C LEU A 235 9.35 -12.95 14.09
N ILE A 236 9.71 -13.01 12.81
CA ILE A 236 9.21 -14.03 11.87
C ILE A 236 9.96 -15.34 12.05
N LYS A 237 11.28 -15.30 12.17
CA LYS A 237 12.12 -16.49 12.28
C LYS A 237 11.85 -17.31 13.54
N PRO A 238 11.74 -16.72 14.75
CA PRO A 238 11.43 -17.52 15.93
C PRO A 238 10.01 -18.10 15.86
N TRP A 239 9.04 -17.33 15.34
CA TRP A 239 7.66 -17.79 15.15
C TRP A 239 7.57 -18.97 14.17
N THR A 240 8.23 -18.88 13.03
CA THR A 240 8.29 -19.97 12.04
C THR A 240 8.99 -21.21 12.60
N ILE A 241 10.16 -21.05 13.24
CA ILE A 241 10.90 -22.18 13.82
C ILE A 241 10.09 -22.89 14.91
N LYS A 242 9.44 -22.13 15.80
CA LYS A 242 8.62 -22.66 16.90
C LYS A 242 7.43 -23.49 16.40
N ASN A 243 6.76 -23.04 15.34
CA ASN A 243 5.50 -23.62 14.89
C ASN A 243 5.63 -24.64 13.75
N TRP A 244 6.80 -24.75 13.10
CA TRP A 244 6.95 -25.56 11.89
C TRP A 244 6.58 -27.04 12.08
N ASN A 245 6.98 -27.65 13.19
CA ASN A 245 6.68 -29.06 13.48
C ASN A 245 5.16 -29.28 13.56
N ARG A 246 4.46 -28.39 14.28
CA ARG A 246 3.00 -28.41 14.37
C ARG A 246 2.35 -28.28 12.98
N TRP A 247 2.84 -27.38 12.12
CA TRP A 247 2.28 -27.21 10.78
C TRP A 247 2.48 -28.44 9.87
N GLU A 248 3.58 -29.18 10.03
CA GLU A 248 3.80 -30.42 9.30
C GLU A 248 2.93 -31.59 9.80
N GLU A 249 2.60 -31.60 11.09
CA GLU A 249 1.68 -32.57 11.69
C GLU A 249 0.22 -32.27 11.33
N GLU A 250 -0.24 -31.05 11.59
CA GLU A 250 -1.63 -30.62 11.39
C GLU A 250 -1.96 -30.38 9.92
N LYS A 251 -0.97 -30.05 9.09
CA LYS A 251 -1.11 -29.65 7.67
C LYS A 251 -2.27 -28.69 7.43
N PRO A 252 -2.21 -27.46 7.99
CA PRO A 252 -3.24 -26.46 7.76
C PRO A 252 -3.48 -26.24 6.26
N ALA A 253 -4.72 -25.93 5.87
CA ALA A 253 -5.10 -25.77 4.45
C ALA A 253 -4.23 -24.77 3.66
N TRP A 254 -3.60 -23.82 4.35
CA TRP A 254 -2.70 -22.84 3.74
C TRP A 254 -1.25 -23.28 3.61
N PHE A 255 -0.83 -24.33 4.32
CA PHE A 255 0.55 -24.87 4.36
C PHE A 255 0.82 -25.74 3.12
N THR A 256 0.78 -25.09 1.97
CA THR A 256 0.93 -25.72 0.64
C THR A 256 2.39 -25.71 0.19
N ASP A 257 2.75 -26.56 -0.77
CA ASP A 257 4.10 -26.59 -1.35
C ASP A 257 4.53 -25.23 -1.91
N LYS A 258 3.61 -24.53 -2.58
CA LYS A 258 3.83 -23.17 -3.09
C LYS A 258 4.14 -22.16 -1.98
N TRP A 259 3.45 -22.26 -0.84
CA TRP A 259 3.74 -21.38 0.29
C TRP A 259 5.10 -21.71 0.89
N ILE A 260 5.39 -23.01 1.09
CA ILE A 260 6.69 -23.47 1.63
C ILE A 260 7.84 -23.02 0.73
N GLU A 261 7.67 -23.05 -0.60
CA GLU A 261 8.65 -22.58 -1.57
C GLU A 261 9.00 -21.09 -1.38
N ALA A 262 7.99 -20.26 -1.11
CA ALA A 262 8.16 -18.82 -0.92
C ALA A 262 8.87 -18.42 0.40
N VAL A 263 8.87 -19.28 1.42
CA VAL A 263 9.52 -18.99 2.72
C VAL A 263 11.04 -19.00 2.55
N PRO A 264 11.80 -17.99 3.03
CA PRO A 264 13.27 -18.03 3.02
C PRO A 264 13.84 -19.22 3.78
N ASN A 265 14.96 -19.80 3.32
CA ASN A 265 15.52 -21.01 3.97
C ASN A 265 15.88 -20.76 5.44
N GLU A 266 16.39 -19.58 5.77
CA GLU A 266 16.76 -19.21 7.13
C GLU A 266 15.59 -19.24 8.13
N TYR A 267 14.34 -19.20 7.66
CA TYR A 267 13.13 -19.26 8.48
C TYR A 267 12.52 -20.67 8.58
N ILE A 268 13.13 -21.67 7.94
CA ILE A 268 12.70 -23.06 8.03
C ILE A 268 13.66 -23.80 8.97
N PRO A 269 13.20 -24.66 9.91
CA PRO A 269 14.12 -25.45 10.73
C PRO A 269 15.03 -26.37 9.88
N PHE A 270 16.22 -26.67 10.40
CA PHE A 270 17.26 -27.37 9.64
C PHE A 270 16.82 -28.73 9.08
N GLU A 271 16.13 -29.53 9.89
CA GLU A 271 15.67 -30.87 9.52
C GLU A 271 14.70 -30.81 8.32
N TRP A 272 13.76 -29.87 8.36
CA TRP A 272 12.77 -29.65 7.31
C TRP A 272 13.40 -29.09 6.04
N ARG A 273 14.41 -28.21 6.14
CA ARG A 273 15.19 -27.79 4.97
C ARG A 273 15.84 -28.98 4.26
N VAL A 274 16.47 -29.88 5.01
CA VAL A 274 17.12 -31.08 4.44
C VAL A 274 16.06 -31.99 3.81
N LYS A 275 14.90 -32.17 4.46
CA LYS A 275 13.77 -32.93 3.91
C LYS A 275 13.31 -32.33 2.59
N TYR A 276 12.96 -31.03 2.54
CA TYR A 276 12.43 -30.39 1.34
C TYR A 276 13.45 -30.26 0.20
N LYS A 277 14.76 -30.16 0.51
CA LYS A 277 15.80 -30.26 -0.51
C LYS A 277 15.76 -31.61 -1.23
N LYS A 278 15.53 -32.69 -0.48
CA LYS A 278 15.42 -34.06 -1.04
C LYS A 278 14.08 -34.34 -1.71
N THR A 279 12.97 -33.88 -1.12
CA THR A 279 11.62 -34.25 -1.57
C THR A 279 10.99 -33.25 -2.53
N LYS A 280 11.36 -31.97 -2.46
CA LYS A 280 10.73 -30.87 -3.24
C LYS A 280 11.73 -30.09 -4.10
N GLY A 281 12.98 -30.56 -4.20
CA GLY A 281 14.01 -29.92 -5.04
C GLY A 281 14.42 -28.51 -4.60
N ARG A 282 14.15 -28.14 -3.34
CA ARG A 282 14.41 -26.79 -2.82
C ARG A 282 15.90 -26.45 -2.82
N VAL A 283 16.26 -25.30 -3.38
CA VAL A 283 17.66 -24.83 -3.47
C VAL A 283 18.03 -23.98 -2.24
N ASP A 284 19.24 -24.18 -1.71
CA ASP A 284 19.77 -23.35 -0.63
C ASP A 284 20.05 -21.92 -1.15
N ASP A 285 19.74 -20.90 -0.35
CA ASP A 285 20.05 -19.52 -0.71
C ASP A 285 21.57 -19.34 -0.92
N SER A 286 21.96 -18.53 -1.90
CA SER A 286 23.36 -18.29 -2.27
C SER A 286 24.22 -17.80 -1.09
N GLN A 287 23.62 -17.08 -0.14
CA GLN A 287 24.29 -16.66 1.11
C GLN A 287 24.52 -17.83 2.09
N LEU A 288 23.62 -18.81 2.16
CA LEU A 288 23.79 -20.02 2.98
C LEU A 288 24.83 -20.96 2.37
N GLN A 289 24.94 -21.02 1.04
CA GLN A 289 26.01 -21.75 0.36
C GLN A 289 27.40 -21.19 0.72
N ARG A 290 27.57 -19.85 0.76
CA ARG A 290 28.83 -19.21 1.19
C ARG A 290 29.18 -19.51 2.66
N ARG A 291 28.20 -19.48 3.58
CA ARG A 291 28.43 -19.84 5.00
C ARG A 291 28.74 -21.32 5.22
N ARG A 292 28.27 -22.21 4.34
CA ARG A 292 28.57 -23.65 4.40
C ARG A 292 29.95 -24.01 3.86
N GLY A 293 30.52 -23.21 2.97
CA GLY A 293 31.89 -23.40 2.48
C GLY A 293 32.95 -23.39 3.60
N SER A 294 32.62 -22.86 4.78
CA SER A 294 33.52 -22.76 5.94
C SER A 294 33.22 -23.70 7.10
N ILE A 295 32.16 -24.53 7.04
CA ILE A 295 31.79 -25.41 8.17
C ILE A 295 31.61 -26.84 7.65
N SER A 296 32.46 -27.76 8.10
CA SER A 296 32.38 -29.14 7.66
C SER A 296 31.12 -29.81 8.24
N VAL A 297 30.44 -30.63 7.44
CA VAL A 297 29.26 -31.41 7.86
C VAL A 297 29.57 -32.28 9.09
N ARG A 298 30.86 -32.61 9.31
CA ARG A 298 31.34 -33.41 10.44
C ARG A 298 31.32 -32.64 11.78
N GLU A 299 31.49 -31.33 11.74
CA GLU A 299 31.47 -30.46 12.94
C GLU A 299 30.04 -30.13 13.39
N LEU A 300 29.08 -30.08 12.45
CA LEU A 300 27.68 -29.77 12.76
C LEU A 300 26.90 -30.96 13.33
N VAL A 301 27.37 -32.19 13.11
CA VAL A 301 26.64 -33.42 13.50
C VAL A 301 27.25 -34.06 14.76
N GLY A 302 28.22 -33.40 15.43
CA GLY A 302 28.75 -33.89 16.72
C GLY A 302 29.35 -35.30 16.61
N GLY A 303 30.07 -35.58 15.52
CA GLY A 303 30.71 -36.88 15.31
C GLY A 303 31.87 -37.09 16.29
N LYS A 304 31.58 -37.60 17.48
CA LYS A 304 32.53 -38.38 18.28
C LYS A 304 32.95 -39.59 17.44
N GLY A 305 34.06 -39.46 16.74
CA GLY A 305 34.82 -40.60 16.24
C GLY A 305 35.83 -40.99 17.30
N GLU A 306 35.47 -41.95 18.14
CA GLU A 306 36.42 -42.70 18.97
C GLU A 306 37.27 -43.62 18.08
N ARG A 307 38.56 -43.65 18.43
CA ARG A 307 39.65 -44.57 18.01
C ARG A 307 40.34 -44.29 16.68
#